data_AF-A0A4Q2J0K5-F1
#
_entry.id   AF-A0A4Q2J0K5-F1
#
_cell.length_a   1.000
_cell.length_b   1.000
_cell.length_c   1.000
_cell.angle_alpha   90.00
_cell.angle_beta   90.00
_cell.angle_gamma   90.00
#
_symmetry.space_group_name_H-M   'P 1'
#
loop_
_entity.id
_entity.type
_entity.pdbx_description
1 polymer ?
#
loop_
_entity_poly.entity_id
_entity_poly.type
_entity_poly.pdbx_seq_one_letter_code
_entity_poly.pdbx_strand_id
1 'polypeptide(L)'
;MSLTLAFCRTQEARQLAIAAAAPLENSRQIANIAAAAWAEEATAAERADARRLKSAASRGPMLPSALPNAEDRSLSENPDRGFA
;
A
#
# COMPACT_ATOMS: atom_id res chain seq x y z
N MET A 1 -8.80 3.57 -7.97
CA MET A 1 -7.84 2.74 -8.76
C MET A 1 -6.69 2.39 -7.83
N SER A 2 -6.32 1.11 -7.70
CA SER A 2 -5.18 0.67 -6.88
C SER A 2 -3.92 0.58 -7.74
N LEU A 3 -2.81 1.15 -7.26
CA LEU A 3 -1.50 1.08 -7.91
C LEU A 3 -0.84 -0.27 -7.58
N THR A 4 -1.33 -1.33 -8.22
CA THR A 4 -0.74 -2.66 -8.08
C THR A 4 0.53 -2.78 -8.94
N LEU A 5 1.43 -3.70 -8.58
CA LEU A 5 2.61 -4.01 -9.39
C LEU A 5 2.22 -4.31 -10.85
N ALA A 6 1.21 -5.15 -11.06
CA ALA A 6 0.74 -5.52 -12.39
C ALA A 6 0.26 -4.30 -13.19
N PHE A 7 -0.53 -3.42 -12.57
CA PHE A 7 -1.01 -2.20 -13.22
C PHE A 7 0.15 -1.31 -13.67
N CYS A 8 1.14 -1.09 -12.78
CA CYS A 8 2.29 -0.25 -13.09
C CYS A 8 3.12 -0.85 -14.25
N ARG A 9 3.34 -2.18 -14.26
CA ARG A 9 4.03 -2.87 -15.36
C ARG A 9 3.26 -2.82 -16.68
N THR A 10 1.93 -2.91 -16.65
CA THR A 10 1.11 -2.73 -17.86
C THR A 10 1.25 -1.32 -18.42
N GLN A 11 1.26 -0.30 -17.56
CA GLN A 11 1.44 1.09 -17.98
C GLN A 11 2.84 1.35 -18.53
N GLU A 12 3.89 0.82 -17.91
CA GLU A 12 5.26 0.83 -18.41
C GLU A 12 5.34 0.25 -19.83
N ALA A 13 4.85 -0.98 -20.02
CA ALA A 13 4.86 -1.66 -21.32
C ALA A 13 4.09 -0.87 -22.39
N ARG A 14 2.96 -0.27 -22.02
CA ARG A 14 2.19 0.61 -22.92
C ARG A 14 3.01 1.81 -23.36
N GLN A 15 3.72 2.47 -22.45
CA GLN A 15 4.53 3.63 -22.80
C GLN A 15 5.74 3.26 -23.65
N LEU A 16 6.38 2.11 -23.39
CA LEU A 16 7.44 1.59 -24.26
C LEU A 16 6.93 1.30 -25.68
N ALA A 17 5.72 0.72 -25.82
CA ALA A 17 5.11 0.51 -27.11
C ALA A 17 4.82 1.82 -27.85
N ILE A 18 4.37 2.86 -27.13
CA ILE A 18 4.18 4.20 -27.69
C ILE A 18 5.52 4.80 -28.13
N ALA A 19 6.57 4.69 -27.31
CA ALA A 19 7.89 5.21 -27.64
C ALA A 19 8.46 4.55 -28.91
N ALA A 20 8.29 3.23 -29.05
CA ALA A 20 8.72 2.47 -30.22
C ALA A 20 7.97 2.87 -31.49
N ALA A 21 6.68 3.18 -31.39
CA ALA A 21 5.85 3.58 -32.52
C ALA A 21 5.89 5.10 -32.82
N ALA A 22 6.45 5.93 -31.93
CA ALA A 22 6.42 7.38 -32.06
C ALA A 22 7.32 7.86 -33.22
N PRO A 23 6.78 8.61 -34.20
CA PRO A 23 7.56 9.14 -35.31
C PRO A 23 8.37 10.39 -34.92
N LEU A 24 7.90 11.15 -33.94
CA LEU A 24 8.56 12.35 -33.45
C LEU A 24 9.41 12.04 -32.21
N GLU A 25 10.61 12.60 -32.18
CA GLU A 25 11.58 12.39 -31.10
C GLU A 25 11.06 12.90 -29.74
N ASN A 26 10.36 14.05 -29.73
CA ASN A 26 9.78 14.58 -28.50
C ASN A 26 8.75 13.61 -27.88
N SER A 27 7.88 13.04 -28.70
CA SER A 27 6.88 12.06 -28.26
C SER A 27 7.54 10.79 -27.75
N ARG A 28 8.62 10.33 -28.40
CA ARG A 28 9.43 9.18 -27.94
C ARG A 28 10.06 9.44 -26.58
N GLN A 29 10.67 10.62 -26.40
CA GLN A 29 11.28 11.01 -25.13
C GLN A 29 10.27 11.07 -23.99
N ILE A 30 9.12 11.70 -24.21
CA ILE A 30 8.04 11.76 -23.21
C ILE A 30 7.57 10.36 -22.82
N ALA A 31 7.35 9.49 -23.81
CA ALA A 31 6.92 8.11 -23.57
C ALA A 31 7.97 7.30 -22.79
N ASN A 32 9.27 7.47 -23.09
CA ASN A 32 10.35 6.82 -22.34
C ASN A 32 10.43 7.32 -20.89
N ILE A 33 10.29 8.63 -20.66
CA ILE A 33 10.25 9.20 -19.31
C ILE A 33 9.06 8.65 -18.53
N ALA A 34 7.89 8.58 -19.16
CA ALA A 34 6.70 8.00 -18.56
C ALA A 34 6.89 6.51 -18.23
N ALA A 35 7.51 5.74 -19.13
CA ALA A 35 7.83 4.34 -18.87
C ALA A 35 8.75 4.17 -17.65
N ALA A 36 9.80 4.99 -17.54
CA ALA A 36 10.70 4.98 -16.40
C ALA A 36 9.97 5.30 -15.08
N ALA A 37 9.09 6.31 -15.07
CA ALA A 37 8.28 6.64 -13.90
C ALA A 37 7.36 5.48 -13.48
N TRP A 38 6.75 4.77 -14.44
CA TRP A 38 5.94 3.59 -14.14
C TRP A 38 6.76 2.41 -13.62
N ALA A 39 8.01 2.25 -14.08
CA ALA A 39 8.92 1.26 -13.55
C ALA A 39 9.27 1.54 -12.08
N GLU A 40 9.52 2.81 -11.73
CA GLU A 40 9.74 3.22 -10.34
C GLU A 40 8.53 2.92 -9.46
N GLU A 41 7.32 3.28 -9.90
CA GLU A 41 6.08 3.01 -9.18
C GLU A 41 5.83 1.51 -9.01
N ALA A 42 6.16 0.70 -10.02
CA ALA A 42 6.11 -0.76 -9.92
C ALA A 42 7.01 -1.27 -8.78
N THR A 43 8.23 -0.76 -8.65
CA THR A 43 9.10 -1.12 -7.53
C THR A 43 8.55 -0.65 -6.17
N ALA A 44 7.85 0.48 -6.13
CA ALA A 44 7.21 0.97 -4.90
C ALA A 44 6.04 0.07 -4.49
N ALA A 45 5.20 -0.34 -5.46
CA ALA A 45 4.09 -1.26 -5.26
C ALA A 45 4.58 -2.63 -4.78
N GLU A 46 5.63 -3.18 -5.40
CA GLU A 46 6.25 -4.45 -4.99
C GLU A 46 6.73 -4.40 -3.53
N ARG A 47 7.41 -3.31 -3.14
CA ARG A 47 7.84 -3.11 -1.75
C ARG A 47 6.66 -2.97 -0.79
N ALA A 48 5.56 -2.33 -1.22
CA ALA A 48 4.35 -2.20 -0.42
C ALA A 48 3.69 -3.56 -0.17
N ASP A 49 3.62 -4.40 -1.19
CA ASP A 49 3.10 -5.77 -1.09
C ASP A 49 3.97 -6.64 -0.20
N ALA A 50 5.31 -6.56 -0.33
CA ALA A 50 6.24 -7.25 0.55
C ALA A 50 6.10 -6.82 2.02
N ARG A 51 5.87 -5.52 2.29
CA ARG A 51 5.58 -5.04 3.65
C ARG A 51 4.27 -5.62 4.18
N ARG A 52 3.20 -5.65 3.37
CA ARG A 52 1.92 -6.23 3.78
C ARG A 52 2.04 -7.70 4.17
N LEU A 53 2.80 -8.48 3.40
CA LEU A 53 3.06 -9.89 3.71
C LEU A 53 3.83 -10.05 5.04
N LYS A 54 4.84 -9.22 5.29
CA LYS A 54 5.57 -9.21 6.57
C LYS A 54 4.68 -8.81 7.74
N SER A 55 3.83 -7.80 7.58
CA SER A 55 2.88 -7.36 8.60
C SER A 55 1.81 -8.44 8.89
N ALA A 56 1.36 -9.17 7.86
CA ALA A 56 0.43 -10.28 8.03
C ALA A 56 1.09 -11.46 8.74
N ALA A 57 2.35 -11.77 8.44
CA ALA A 57 3.11 -12.82 9.14
C ALA A 57 3.46 -12.45 10.59
N SER A 58 3.69 -11.16 10.88
CA SER A 58 3.90 -10.66 12.25
C SER A 58 2.60 -10.60 13.07
N ARG A 59 1.44 -10.52 12.42
CA ARG A 59 0.14 -10.73 13.05
C ARG A 59 -0.14 -12.24 13.10
N GLY A 60 0.60 -12.95 13.97
CA GLY A 60 0.16 -14.27 14.45
C GLY A 60 -1.28 -14.20 14.98
N PRO A 61 -1.98 -15.33 15.13
CA PRO A 61 -3.40 -15.32 15.49
C PRO A 61 -3.59 -14.47 16.73
N MET A 62 -4.23 -13.32 16.56
CA MET A 62 -4.72 -12.53 17.66
C MET A 62 -5.80 -13.40 18.27
N LEU A 63 -5.42 -14.20 19.28
CA LEU A 63 -6.38 -14.79 20.21
C LEU A 63 -7.38 -13.69 20.55
N PRO A 64 -8.70 -13.93 20.48
CA PRO A 64 -9.65 -12.94 20.92
C PRO A 64 -9.28 -12.59 22.36
N SER A 65 -8.91 -11.33 22.57
CA SER A 65 -8.55 -10.76 23.86
C SER A 65 -9.53 -11.31 24.88
N ALA A 66 -8.99 -12.04 25.86
CA ALA A 66 -9.76 -12.45 27.03
C ALA A 66 -10.51 -11.21 27.54
N LEU A 67 -11.78 -11.42 27.86
CA LEU A 67 -12.71 -10.44 28.42
C LEU A 67 -11.98 -9.56 29.45
N PRO A 68 -12.20 -8.23 29.47
CA PRO A 68 -11.53 -7.38 30.44
C PRO A 68 -11.96 -7.84 31.84
N ASN A 69 -11.01 -8.36 32.61
CA ASN A 69 -11.18 -8.71 34.01
C ASN A 69 -11.80 -7.51 34.74
N ALA A 70 -12.88 -7.76 35.48
CA ALA A 70 -13.64 -6.76 36.22
C ALA A 70 -12.79 -5.96 37.23
N GLU A 71 -11.56 -6.40 37.51
CA GLU A 71 -10.63 -5.80 38.45
C GLU A 71 -10.04 -4.48 37.93
N ASP A 72 -9.92 -4.31 36.61
CA ASP A 72 -9.37 -3.08 35.99
C ASP A 72 -10.35 -1.89 36.05
N ARG A 73 -11.62 -2.15 36.43
CA ARG A 73 -12.59 -1.10 36.74
C ARG A 73 -12.35 -0.43 38.08
N SER A 74 -11.57 -1.06 38.97
CA SER A 74 -11.35 -0.62 40.35
C SER A 74 -10.26 0.44 40.47
N LEU A 75 -9.42 0.60 39.43
CA LEU A 75 -8.31 1.55 39.38
C LEU A 75 -8.65 2.83 38.60
N SER A 76 -9.89 2.96 38.13
CA SER A 76 -10.34 4.15 37.40
C SER A 76 -10.72 5.26 38.36
N GLU A 77 -9.87 6.27 38.45
CA GLU A 77 -10.02 7.51 39.21
C GLU A 77 -10.99 8.49 38.52
N ASN A 78 -12.06 7.97 37.90
CA ASN A 78 -12.98 8.74 37.09
C ASN A 78 -14.22 9.14 37.92
N PRO A 79 -14.33 10.40 38.39
CA PRO A 79 -15.37 10.83 39.33
C PRO A 79 -16.75 11.01 38.67
N ASP A 80 -16.86 10.93 37.35
CA ASP A 80 -18.10 11.18 36.62
C ASP A 80 -19.06 9.97 36.54
N ARG A 81 -18.75 8.85 37.21
CA ARG A 81 -19.60 7.64 37.17
C ARG A 81 -20.86 7.68 38.07
N GLY A 82 -21.19 8.83 38.65
CA GLY A 82 -22.32 8.98 39.58
C GLY A 82 -23.68 9.31 38.97
N PHE A 83 -23.78 9.66 37.68
CA PHE A 83 -25.05 10.06 37.08
C PHE A 83 -25.19 9.66 35.60
N ALA A 84 -25.75 8.47 35.38
CA ALA A 84 -26.72 8.14 34.31
C ALA A 84 -27.11 6.66 34.40
#